data_AF-A0A1A2XVF0-F1
#
_entry.id   AF-A0A1A2XVF0-F1
#
_cell.length_a   1.000
_cell.length_b   1.000
_cell.length_c   1.000
_cell.angle_alpha   90.00
_cell.angle_beta   90.00
_cell.angle_gamma   90.00
#
_symmetry.space_group_name_H-M   'P 1'
#
loop_
_entity.id
_entity.type
_entity.pdbx_description
1 polymer ?
#
loop_
_entity_poly.entity_id
_entity_poly.type
_entity_poly.pdbx_seq_one_letter_code
_entity_poly.pdbx_strand_id
1 'polypeptide(L)'
;MVAIQQTRTFTVTDSKAKLNALVTDAERGLVTHIVTGGRVVAHLVPGNARIIDDDGTLDAMLQAVLERSADAVRRNAGGRSTQLDDSLGRVLAWCWRTDPEVFTHTLKRYLDLLGGEVGLGDLRPALDRALAVRLDISETASAISYADRRWQE
;
A
#
# COMPACT_ATOMS: atom_id res chain seq x y z
N MET A 1 5.61 -12.94 -10.07
CA MET A 1 6.47 -12.70 -11.26
C MET A 1 5.69 -11.86 -12.27
N VAL A 2 6.06 -10.59 -12.50
CA VAL A 2 5.47 -9.77 -13.57
C VAL A 2 5.89 -10.36 -14.91
N ALA A 3 4.93 -10.81 -15.72
CA ALA A 3 5.21 -11.39 -17.03
C ALA A 3 5.87 -10.34 -17.93
N ILE A 4 7.10 -10.60 -18.38
CA ILE A 4 7.84 -9.73 -19.29
C ILE A 4 7.14 -9.78 -20.66
N GLN A 5 6.36 -8.75 -20.97
CA GLN A 5 5.85 -8.56 -22.33
C GLN A 5 6.97 -7.99 -23.20
N GLN A 6 7.36 -8.72 -24.25
CA GLN A 6 8.44 -8.29 -25.17
C GLN A 6 8.17 -6.91 -25.80
N THR A 7 6.90 -6.53 -25.95
CA THR A 7 6.47 -5.22 -26.46
C THR A 7 6.70 -4.05 -25.49
N ARG A 8 7.14 -4.32 -24.26
CA ARG A 8 7.38 -3.33 -23.20
C ARG A 8 8.82 -3.32 -22.69
N THR A 9 9.74 -3.78 -23.54
CA THR A 9 11.17 -3.82 -23.27
C THR A 9 11.88 -2.73 -24.06
N PHE A 10 12.57 -1.82 -23.39
CA PHE A 10 13.28 -0.70 -24.01
C PHE A 10 14.75 -0.71 -23.62
N THR A 11 15.64 -0.42 -24.56
CA THR A 11 17.04 -0.21 -24.22
C THR A 11 17.19 1.06 -23.37
N VAL A 12 18.26 1.16 -22.58
CA VAL A 12 18.57 2.39 -21.82
C VAL A 12 18.55 3.64 -22.72
N THR A 13 19.09 3.52 -23.94
CA THR A 13 19.11 4.61 -24.93
C THR A 13 17.70 5.01 -25.36
N ASP A 14 16.84 4.04 -25.69
CA ASP A 14 15.46 4.29 -26.10
C ASP A 14 14.63 4.88 -24.96
N SER A 15 14.80 4.36 -23.74
CA SER A 15 14.11 4.84 -22.54
C SER A 15 14.43 6.30 -22.27
N LYS A 16 15.70 6.72 -22.46
CA LYS A 16 16.10 8.12 -22.29
C LYS A 16 15.39 9.04 -23.27
N ALA A 17 15.28 8.64 -24.54
CA ALA A 17 14.60 9.43 -25.57
C ALA A 17 13.07 9.47 -25.40
N LYS A 18 12.47 8.44 -24.78
CA LYS A 18 11.01 8.27 -24.67
C LYS A 18 10.46 8.44 -23.26
N LEU A 19 11.25 8.98 -22.32
CA LEU A 19 10.92 8.99 -20.89
C LEU A 19 9.51 9.51 -20.60
N ASN A 20 9.11 10.64 -21.20
CA ASN A 20 7.78 11.21 -20.99
C ASN A 20 6.65 10.26 -21.41
N ALA A 21 6.79 9.60 -22.56
CA ALA A 21 5.80 8.62 -23.03
C ALA A 21 5.74 7.40 -22.11
N LEU A 22 6.90 6.91 -21.65
CA LEU A 22 6.98 5.79 -20.72
C LEU A 22 6.35 6.13 -19.34
N VAL A 23 6.47 7.37 -18.88
CA VAL A 23 5.80 7.85 -17.66
C VAL A 23 4.28 7.90 -17.88
N THR A 24 3.80 8.42 -19.01
CA THR A 24 2.37 8.38 -19.36
C THR A 24 1.84 6.94 -19.45
N ASP A 25 2.65 6.00 -19.96
CA ASP A 25 2.28 4.59 -19.98
C ASP A 25 2.20 4.01 -18.56
N ALA A 26 3.11 4.39 -17.65
CA ALA A 26 3.06 4.00 -16.25
C ALA A 26 1.81 4.57 -15.53
N GLU A 27 1.41 5.81 -15.82
CA GLU A 27 0.15 6.38 -15.34
C GLU A 27 -1.07 5.58 -15.81
N ARG A 28 -0.99 4.95 -16.99
CA ARG A 28 -2.02 4.07 -17.54
C ARG A 28 -1.94 2.62 -17.04
N GLY A 29 -1.12 2.35 -16.02
CA GLY A 29 -1.00 1.02 -15.44
C GLY A 29 0.00 0.10 -16.16
N LEU A 30 0.80 0.62 -17.10
CA LEU A 30 1.72 -0.21 -17.88
C LEU A 30 3.11 -0.28 -17.23
N VAL A 31 3.58 -1.49 -16.97
CA VAL A 31 4.97 -1.74 -16.55
C VAL A 31 5.89 -1.77 -17.77
N THR A 32 7.01 -1.04 -17.68
CA THR A 32 8.07 -1.03 -18.69
C THR A 32 9.36 -1.62 -18.12
N HIS A 33 10.01 -2.49 -18.89
CA HIS A 33 11.31 -3.08 -18.56
C HIS A 33 12.42 -2.35 -19.32
N ILE A 34 13.43 -1.85 -18.59
CA ILE A 34 14.60 -1.20 -19.17
C ILE A 34 15.73 -2.22 -19.21
N VAL A 35 16.31 -2.45 -20.40
CA VAL A 35 17.35 -3.47 -20.64
C VAL A 35 18.68 -2.87 -21.09
N THR A 36 19.76 -3.54 -20.72
CA THR A 36 21.10 -3.33 -21.28
C THR A 36 21.79 -4.68 -21.45
N GLY A 37 22.46 -4.90 -22.58
CA GLY A 37 23.12 -6.18 -22.88
C GLY A 37 22.20 -7.40 -22.78
N GLY A 38 20.90 -7.26 -23.12
CA GLY A 38 19.91 -8.33 -23.02
C GLY A 38 19.39 -8.63 -21.61
N ARG A 39 19.84 -7.89 -20.58
CA ARG A 39 19.41 -8.05 -19.19
C ARG A 39 18.54 -6.89 -18.73
N VAL A 40 17.46 -7.16 -18.02
CA VAL A 40 16.67 -6.12 -17.33
C VAL A 40 17.51 -5.50 -16.21
N VAL A 41 17.62 -4.18 -16.24
CA VAL A 41 18.38 -3.39 -15.24
C VAL A 41 17.52 -2.42 -14.46
N ALA A 42 16.33 -2.08 -14.95
CA ALA A 42 15.37 -1.29 -14.21
C ALA A 42 13.93 -1.60 -14.66
N HIS A 43 12.99 -1.27 -13.79
CA HIS A 43 11.56 -1.29 -14.08
C HIS A 43 11.01 0.12 -13.88
N LEU A 44 10.21 0.58 -14.83
CA LEU A 44 9.30 1.70 -14.61
C LEU A 44 7.91 1.10 -14.39
N VAL A 45 7.37 1.31 -13.20
CA VAL A 45 6.09 0.74 -12.77
C VAL A 45 5.09 1.86 -12.47
N PRO A 46 3.78 1.59 -12.61
CA PRO A 46 2.75 2.46 -12.07
C PRO A 46 3.00 2.77 -10.59
N GLY A 47 2.67 3.99 -10.15
CA GLY A 47 2.86 4.40 -8.75
C GLY A 47 2.04 3.57 -7.75
N ASN A 48 1.01 2.88 -8.23
CA ASN A 48 0.15 1.98 -7.47
C ASN A 48 0.41 0.49 -7.77
N ALA A 49 1.51 0.15 -8.43
CA ALA A 49 1.83 -1.24 -8.73
C ALA A 49 2.20 -2.02 -7.46
N ARG A 50 1.67 -3.23 -7.34
CA ARG A 50 2.11 -4.20 -6.34
C ARG A 50 3.45 -4.81 -6.78
N ILE A 51 4.55 -4.33 -6.20
CA ILE A 51 5.92 -4.75 -6.57
C ILE A 51 6.36 -6.02 -5.82
N ILE A 52 5.78 -6.30 -4.64
CA ILE A 52 6.04 -7.52 -3.87
C ILE A 52 5.10 -8.61 -4.40
N ASP A 53 5.66 -9.58 -5.12
CA ASP A 53 4.94 -10.61 -5.87
C ASP A 53 4.85 -11.97 -5.17
N ASP A 54 5.59 -12.17 -4.08
CA ASP A 54 5.46 -13.30 -3.17
C ASP A 54 4.47 -12.92 -2.05
N ASP A 55 3.33 -13.62 -2.00
CA ASP A 55 2.26 -13.34 -1.03
C ASP A 55 2.74 -13.56 0.42
N GLY A 56 3.53 -14.60 0.70
CA GLY A 56 4.03 -14.88 2.05
C GLY A 56 5.01 -13.82 2.57
N THR A 57 5.85 -13.30 1.68
CA THR A 57 6.78 -12.20 1.96
C THR A 57 6.03 -10.92 2.24
N LEU A 58 5.04 -10.59 1.40
CA LEU A 58 4.18 -9.44 1.65
C LEU A 58 3.50 -9.58 3.01
N ASP A 59 2.95 -10.76 3.31
CA ASP A 59 2.23 -11.01 4.55
C ASP A 59 3.11 -10.84 5.78
N ALA A 60 4.34 -11.39 5.75
CA ALA A 60 5.31 -11.24 6.81
C ALA A 60 5.74 -9.77 7.01
N MET A 61 5.94 -9.02 5.92
CA MET A 61 6.28 -7.60 5.99
C MET A 61 5.14 -6.77 6.60
N LEU A 62 3.90 -7.02 6.19
CA LEU A 62 2.72 -6.36 6.75
C LEU A 62 2.59 -6.70 8.23
N GLN A 63 2.64 -7.98 8.59
CA GLN A 63 2.55 -8.46 9.98
C GLN A 63 3.57 -7.75 10.89
N ALA A 64 4.83 -7.65 10.48
CA ALA A 64 5.87 -7.00 11.27
C ALA A 64 5.60 -5.50 11.52
N VAL A 65 4.96 -4.80 10.57
CA VAL A 65 4.52 -3.41 10.76
C VAL A 65 3.35 -3.36 11.74
N LEU A 66 2.34 -4.23 11.56
CA LEU A 66 1.15 -4.27 12.40
C LEU A 66 1.50 -4.56 13.86
N GLU A 67 2.33 -5.57 14.12
CA GLU A 67 2.77 -5.95 15.48
C GLU A 67 3.52 -4.82 16.17
N ARG A 68 4.46 -4.17 15.46
CA ARG A 68 5.21 -3.04 16.00
C ARG A 68 4.29 -1.88 16.39
N SER A 69 3.33 -1.55 15.53
CA SER A 69 2.37 -0.46 15.79
C SER A 69 1.41 -0.82 16.92
N ALA A 70 0.92 -2.07 16.97
CA ALA A 70 0.05 -2.55 18.06
C ALA A 70 0.79 -2.53 19.41
N ASP A 71 2.05 -2.97 19.45
CA ASP A 71 2.89 -2.91 20.65
C ASP A 71 3.14 -1.49 21.12
N ALA A 72 3.30 -0.54 20.19
CA ALA A 72 3.42 0.88 20.54
C ALA A 72 2.15 1.41 21.22
N VAL A 73 0.96 1.04 20.71
CA VAL A 73 -0.32 1.39 21.33
C VAL A 73 -0.46 0.77 22.72
N ARG A 74 -0.15 -0.53 22.87
CA ARG A 74 -0.21 -1.24 24.16
C ARG A 74 0.74 -0.66 25.21
N ARG A 75 1.97 -0.30 24.82
CA ARG A 75 2.98 0.27 25.75
C ARG A 75 2.63 1.68 26.22
N ASN A 76 1.90 2.45 25.43
CA ASN A 76 1.48 3.82 25.76
C ASN A 76 0.25 3.84 26.69
N ALA A 77 0.19 2.93 27.67
CA ALA A 77 -0.93 2.64 28.56
C ALA A 77 -1.37 3.82 29.45
N GLY A 78 -2.06 4.77 28.83
CA GLY A 78 -3.14 5.59 29.37
C GLY A 78 -4.44 5.41 28.56
N GLY A 79 -4.50 4.37 27.69
CA GLY A 79 -5.72 3.85 27.07
C GLY A 79 -6.45 4.76 26.08
N ARG A 80 -5.87 5.89 25.64
CA ARG A 80 -6.57 6.86 24.78
C ARG A 80 -5.81 7.37 23.56
N SER A 81 -4.55 6.97 23.37
CA SER A 81 -3.88 7.31 22.12
C SER A 81 -4.23 6.25 21.08
N THR A 82 -5.32 6.50 20.36
CA THR A 82 -5.64 5.79 19.11
C THR A 82 -4.69 6.18 17.98
N GLN A 83 -3.62 6.96 18.23
CA GLN A 83 -2.70 7.38 17.18
C GLN A 83 -2.06 6.16 16.53
N LEU A 84 -2.46 5.92 15.28
CA LEU A 84 -1.69 5.09 14.36
C LEU A 84 -0.41 5.85 14.06
N ASP A 85 0.71 5.14 14.06
CA ASP A 85 1.97 5.75 13.63
C ASP A 85 1.92 6.05 12.12
N ASP A 86 2.73 7.02 11.68
CA ASP A 86 2.83 7.38 10.26
C ASP A 86 3.24 6.19 9.38
N SER A 87 3.93 5.19 9.94
CA SER A 87 4.39 4.02 9.21
C SER A 87 3.21 3.12 8.81
N LEU A 88 2.29 2.85 9.73
CA LEU A 88 1.07 2.10 9.51
C LEU A 88 0.15 2.86 8.56
N GLY A 89 0.00 4.17 8.73
CA GLY A 89 -0.75 5.02 7.80
C GLY A 89 -0.23 4.90 6.36
N ARG A 90 1.10 4.95 6.17
CA ARG A 90 1.74 4.76 4.87
C ARG A 90 1.52 3.37 4.28
N VAL A 91 1.59 2.32 5.11
CA VAL A 91 1.37 0.94 4.67
C VAL A 91 -0.09 0.73 4.27
N LEU A 92 -1.04 1.21 5.06
CA LEU A 92 -2.46 1.13 4.74
C LEU A 92 -2.81 1.92 3.47
N ALA A 93 -2.24 3.11 3.29
CA ALA A 93 -2.40 3.91 2.08
C ALA A 93 -1.81 3.20 0.84
N TRP A 94 -0.66 2.54 1.00
CA TRP A 94 -0.08 1.72 -0.06
C TRP A 94 -0.98 0.55 -0.41
N CYS A 95 -1.47 -0.21 0.59
CA CYS A 95 -2.40 -1.31 0.39
C CYS A 95 -3.64 -0.83 -0.37
N TRP A 96 -4.23 0.31 0.03
CA TRP A 96 -5.42 0.87 -0.62
C TRP A 96 -5.19 1.14 -2.11
N ARG A 97 -4.05 1.74 -2.46
CA ARG A 97 -3.72 2.06 -3.86
C ARG A 97 -3.43 0.82 -4.69
N THR A 98 -2.84 -0.22 -4.10
CA THR A 98 -2.48 -1.45 -4.82
C THR A 98 -3.65 -2.42 -4.94
N ASP A 99 -4.38 -2.64 -3.85
CA ASP A 99 -5.45 -3.63 -3.73
C ASP A 99 -6.34 -3.33 -2.51
N PRO A 100 -7.58 -2.84 -2.72
CA PRO A 100 -8.54 -2.59 -1.64
C PRO A 100 -8.82 -3.78 -0.71
N GLU A 101 -8.68 -5.03 -1.18
CA GLU A 101 -8.85 -6.22 -0.34
C GLU A 101 -7.68 -6.41 0.62
N VAL A 102 -6.45 -6.17 0.14
CA VAL A 102 -5.26 -6.21 1.01
C VAL A 102 -5.38 -5.12 2.07
N PHE A 103 -5.91 -3.95 1.72
CA PHE A 103 -6.17 -2.88 2.69
C PHE A 103 -7.12 -3.30 3.80
N THR A 104 -8.31 -3.84 3.48
CA THR A 104 -9.29 -4.25 4.50
C THR A 104 -8.80 -5.45 5.32
N HIS A 105 -8.13 -6.42 4.68
CA HIS A 105 -7.53 -7.56 5.37
C HIS A 105 -6.45 -7.11 6.37
N THR A 106 -5.57 -6.20 5.95
CA THR A 106 -4.51 -5.63 6.80
C THR A 106 -5.10 -4.85 7.97
N LEU A 107 -6.13 -4.04 7.72
CA LEU A 107 -6.82 -3.28 8.76
C LEU A 107 -7.51 -4.18 9.78
N LYS A 108 -8.15 -5.28 9.33
CA LYS A 108 -8.78 -6.27 10.20
C LYS A 108 -7.75 -6.94 11.12
N ARG A 109 -6.63 -7.40 10.57
CA ARG A 109 -5.54 -7.99 11.37
C ARG A 109 -4.98 -7.03 12.40
N TYR A 110 -4.87 -5.75 12.06
CA TYR A 110 -4.43 -4.74 13.01
C TYR A 110 -5.40 -4.61 14.19
N LEU A 111 -6.71 -4.58 13.91
CA LEU A 111 -7.76 -4.56 14.94
C LEU A 111 -7.74 -5.83 15.81
N ASP A 112 -7.55 -7.00 15.20
CA ASP A 112 -7.42 -8.26 15.93
C ASP A 112 -6.23 -8.22 16.90
N LEU A 113 -5.09 -7.64 16.47
CA LEU A 113 -3.94 -7.42 17.34
C LEU A 113 -4.25 -6.44 18.48
N LEU A 114 -5.09 -5.42 18.29
CA LEU A 114 -5.47 -4.51 19.37
C LEU A 114 -6.40 -5.14 20.41
N GLY A 115 -6.96 -6.32 20.15
CA GLY A 115 -7.57 -7.16 21.19
C GLY A 115 -9.09 -7.05 21.33
N GLY A 116 -9.84 -6.79 20.26
CA GLY A 116 -11.31 -6.91 20.21
C GLY A 116 -12.12 -5.86 20.99
N GLU A 117 -11.48 -5.12 21.90
CA GLU A 117 -12.10 -4.00 22.64
C GLU A 117 -12.16 -2.69 21.83
N VAL A 118 -11.39 -2.61 20.75
CA VAL A 118 -11.32 -1.44 19.86
C VAL A 118 -11.98 -1.81 18.53
N GLY A 119 -13.08 -1.15 18.20
CA GLY A 119 -13.75 -1.30 16.91
C GLY A 119 -13.19 -0.36 15.84
N LEU A 120 -13.56 -0.60 14.58
CA LEU A 120 -13.24 0.29 13.47
C LEU A 120 -13.74 1.73 13.72
N GLY A 121 -14.91 1.87 14.35
CA GLY A 121 -15.48 3.18 14.71
C GLY A 121 -14.57 3.98 15.65
N ASP A 122 -13.93 3.31 16.62
CA ASP A 122 -13.03 3.94 17.60
C ASP A 122 -11.72 4.41 16.96
N LEU A 123 -11.24 3.68 15.93
CA LEU A 123 -10.03 4.03 15.19
C LEU A 123 -10.26 5.07 14.10
N ARG A 124 -11.50 5.31 13.66
CA ARG A 124 -11.78 6.12 12.48
C ARG A 124 -11.07 7.49 12.45
N PRO A 125 -11.06 8.29 13.54
CA PRO A 125 -10.36 9.58 13.53
C PRO A 125 -8.84 9.44 13.39
N ALA A 126 -8.27 8.34 13.88
CA ALA A 126 -6.84 8.08 13.76
C ALA A 126 -6.47 7.50 12.41
N LEU A 127 -7.33 6.66 11.84
CA LEU A 127 -7.20 6.14 10.49
C LEU A 127 -7.25 7.26 9.46
N ASP A 128 -8.18 8.20 9.60
CA ASP A 128 -8.27 9.40 8.76
C ASP A 128 -6.96 10.20 8.75
N ARG A 129 -6.42 10.53 9.93
CA ARG A 129 -5.14 11.24 10.05
C ARG A 129 -3.97 10.46 9.46
N ALA A 130 -3.91 9.15 9.71
CA ALA A 130 -2.79 8.32 9.26
C ALA A 130 -2.79 8.11 7.75
N LEU A 131 -3.97 7.96 7.14
CA LEU A 131 -4.13 7.86 5.69
C LEU A 131 -3.83 9.19 4.99
N ALA A 132 -4.23 10.31 5.60
CA ALA A 132 -3.97 11.66 5.07
C ALA A 132 -2.47 11.99 4.93
N VAL A 133 -1.57 11.20 5.53
CA VAL A 133 -0.11 11.30 5.30
C VAL A 133 0.25 11.01 3.84
N ARG A 134 -0.55 10.20 3.13
CA ARG A 134 -0.24 9.73 1.77
C ARG A 134 -1.39 9.82 0.78
N LEU A 135 -2.62 9.84 1.26
CA LEU A 135 -3.84 9.93 0.45
C LEU A 135 -4.36 11.36 0.47
N ASP A 136 -4.96 11.79 -0.64
CA ASP A 136 -5.75 13.01 -0.63
C ASP A 136 -7.08 12.81 0.12
N ILE A 137 -7.84 13.89 0.32
CA ILE A 137 -9.10 13.88 1.07
C ILE A 137 -10.13 12.93 0.42
N SER A 138 -10.19 12.89 -0.92
CA SER A 138 -11.14 12.06 -1.66
C SER A 138 -10.75 10.58 -1.62
N GLU A 139 -9.46 10.27 -1.73
CA GLU A 139 -8.92 8.92 -1.57
C GLU A 139 -9.14 8.41 -0.14
N THR A 140 -8.87 9.24 0.87
CA THR A 140 -9.08 8.90 2.28
C THR A 140 -10.54 8.58 2.56
N ALA A 141 -11.46 9.44 2.12
CA ALA A 141 -12.89 9.20 2.26
C ALA A 141 -13.34 7.91 1.55
N SER A 142 -12.77 7.62 0.38
CA SER A 142 -13.07 6.40 -0.38
C SER A 142 -12.59 5.15 0.33
N ALA A 143 -11.36 5.16 0.87
CA ALA A 143 -10.78 4.06 1.62
C ALA A 143 -11.59 3.74 2.88
N ILE A 144 -11.95 4.78 3.65
CA ILE A 144 -12.76 4.62 4.87
C ILE A 144 -14.15 4.09 4.53
N SER A 145 -14.82 4.66 3.52
CA SER A 145 -16.15 4.21 3.10
C SER A 145 -16.13 2.76 2.60
N TYR A 146 -15.05 2.35 1.94
CA TYR A 146 -14.86 0.97 1.51
C TYR A 146 -14.69 0.03 2.70
N ALA A 147 -13.87 0.38 3.70
CA ALA A 147 -13.72 -0.41 4.93
C ALA A 147 -15.04 -0.53 5.70
N ASP A 148 -15.79 0.58 5.85
CA ASP A 148 -17.08 0.59 6.55
C ASP A 148 -18.07 -0.40 5.93
N ARG A 149 -18.17 -0.42 4.59
CA ARG A 149 -19.05 -1.37 3.88
C ARG A 149 -18.63 -2.82 4.12
N ARG A 150 -17.33 -3.12 4.00
CA ARG A 150 -16.81 -4.48 4.18
C ARG A 150 -16.88 -5.00 5.60
N TRP A 151 -17.01 -4.12 6.58
CA TRP A 151 -17.19 -4.51 7.98
C TRP A 151 -18.65 -4.85 8.33
N GLN A 152 -19.60 -4.44 7.47
CA GLN A 152 -21.03 -4.71 7.64
C GLN A 152 -21.50 -5.99 6.92
N GLU A 153 -20.67 -6.53 6.01
CA GLU A 153 -20.88 -7.79 5.29
C GLU A 153 -20.39 -8.99 6.12
#